data_AF-A0A1A0KHN0-F1
#
_entry.id   AF-A0A1A0KHN0-F1
#
_cell.length_a   1.000
_cell.length_b   1.000
_cell.length_c   1.000
_cell.angle_alpha   90.00
_cell.angle_beta   90.00
_cell.angle_gamma   90.00
#
_symmetry.space_group_name_H-M   'P 1'
#
loop_
_entity.id
_entity.type
_entity.pdbx_description
1 polymer ?
#
loop_
_entity_poly.entity_id
_entity_poly.type
_entity_poly.pdbx_seq_one_letter_code
_entity_poly.pdbx_strand_id
1 'polypeptide(L)'
;MWAQFETSGGTGSSPVAVLLFRPGKYLGSAWKPTGFVSVTGSTPISVTVTYRWTNPGDANAFPTGGPVSSTYVGLWDSFFRFGELPPANA
;
A
#
# COMPACT_ATOMS: atom_id res chain seq x y z
N MET A 1 4.90 1.49 -13.32
CA MET A 1 4.31 0.13 -13.27
C MET A 1 4.26 -0.32 -11.81
N TRP A 2 3.28 -1.11 -11.41
CA TRP A 2 3.14 -1.61 -10.04
C TRP A 2 2.70 -3.09 -10.06
N ALA A 3 2.96 -3.80 -8.97
CA ALA A 3 2.42 -5.13 -8.72
C ALA A 3 1.98 -5.24 -7.26
N GLN A 4 0.80 -5.83 -7.02
CA GLN A 4 0.29 -6.10 -5.69
C GLN A 4 0.43 -7.60 -5.41
N PHE A 5 1.02 -7.91 -4.25
CA PHE A 5 1.14 -9.25 -3.73
C PHE A 5 0.18 -9.36 -2.56
N GLU A 6 -0.94 -10.02 -2.80
CA GLU A 6 -1.99 -10.21 -1.81
C GLU A 6 -2.18 -11.68 -1.46
N THR A 7 -2.64 -11.92 -0.24
CA THR A 7 -3.18 -13.21 0.16
C THR A 7 -4.69 -13.11 0.08
N SER A 8 -5.31 -13.84 -0.85
CA SER A 8 -6.77 -13.83 -0.98
C SER A 8 -7.42 -14.27 0.34
N GLY A 9 -8.36 -13.49 0.86
CA GLY A 9 -8.97 -13.72 2.18
C GLY A 9 -8.03 -13.43 3.37
N GLY A 10 -6.93 -12.72 3.14
CA GLY A 10 -5.97 -12.35 4.17
C GLY A 10 -6.58 -11.46 5.27
N THR A 11 -6.05 -11.59 6.47
CA THR A 11 -6.38 -10.78 7.65
C THR A 11 -5.21 -9.86 8.01
N GLY A 12 -5.28 -9.14 9.14
CA GLY A 12 -4.19 -8.27 9.62
C GLY A 12 -2.81 -8.96 9.70
N SER A 13 -2.78 -10.28 9.90
CA SER A 13 -1.55 -11.09 9.93
C SER A 13 -1.06 -11.59 8.57
N SER A 14 -1.77 -11.29 7.47
CA SER A 14 -1.43 -11.70 6.11
C SER A 14 -0.93 -10.49 5.31
N PRO A 15 0.38 -10.17 5.34
CA PRO A 15 0.88 -8.93 4.78
C PRO A 15 0.68 -8.89 3.26
N VAL A 16 0.14 -7.77 2.80
CA VAL A 16 0.01 -7.37 1.39
C VAL A 16 1.09 -6.33 1.09
N ALA A 17 1.79 -6.50 -0.03
CA ALA A 17 2.84 -5.58 -0.47
C ALA A 17 2.51 -5.02 -1.86
N VAL A 18 2.69 -3.71 -2.03
CA VAL A 18 2.62 -3.05 -3.35
C VAL A 18 4.04 -2.67 -3.77
N LEU A 19 4.53 -3.31 -4.83
CA LEU A 19 5.86 -3.10 -5.40
C LEU A 19 5.78 -2.11 -6.56
N LEU A 20 6.79 -1.25 -6.66
CA LEU A 20 6.87 -0.15 -7.61
C LEU A 20 8.02 -0.36 -8.59
N PHE A 21 7.73 -0.20 -9.88
CA PHE A 21 8.66 -0.49 -10.98
C PHE A 21 8.67 0.60 -12.04
N ARG A 22 9.81 0.70 -12.72
CA ARG A 22 9.96 1.32 -14.04
C ARG A 22 10.50 0.28 -15.03
N PRO A 23 10.47 0.53 -16.36
CA PRO A 23 11.01 -0.40 -17.33
C PRO A 23 12.44 -0.84 -16.96
N GLY A 24 12.62 -2.15 -16.77
CA GLY A 24 13.91 -2.77 -16.45
C GLY A 24 14.43 -2.56 -15.01
N LYS A 25 13.67 -1.93 -14.09
CA LYS A 25 14.18 -1.64 -12.74
C LYS A 25 13.09 -1.66 -11.66
N TYR A 26 13.37 -2.37 -10.57
CA TYR A 26 12.63 -2.29 -9.32
C TYR A 26 13.03 -1.03 -8.55
N LEU A 27 12.06 -0.23 -8.11
CA LEU A 27 12.29 1.04 -7.44
C LEU A 27 12.02 1.01 -5.93
N GLY A 28 11.28 0.02 -5.45
CA GLY A 28 10.94 -0.13 -4.03
C GLY A 28 9.50 -0.55 -3.80
N SER A 29 9.07 -0.55 -2.55
CA SER A 29 7.67 -0.77 -2.18
C SER A 29 6.99 0.57 -1.82
N ALA A 30 5.66 0.62 -1.97
CA ALA A 30 4.87 1.79 -1.62
C ALA A 30 4.99 2.12 -0.11
N TRP A 31 4.88 1.11 0.73
CA TRP A 31 5.05 1.21 2.19
C TRP A 31 5.56 -0.13 2.73
N LYS A 32 5.68 -0.27 4.05
CA LYS A 32 5.89 -1.59 4.68
C LYS A 32 4.71 -2.51 4.37
N PRO A 33 4.94 -3.81 4.12
CA PRO A 33 3.85 -4.78 3.96
C PRO A 33 2.93 -4.79 5.19
N THR A 34 1.61 -4.75 4.99
CA THR A 34 0.61 -4.81 6.07
C THR A 34 -0.66 -5.52 5.58
N GLY A 35 -1.54 -5.96 6.48
CA GLY A 35 -2.67 -6.83 6.15
C GLY A 35 -3.75 -6.18 5.27
N PHE A 36 -3.93 -4.86 5.34
CA PHE A 36 -5.03 -4.19 4.65
C PHE A 36 -4.52 -3.07 3.74
N VAL A 37 -4.05 -3.50 2.57
CA VAL A 37 -3.57 -2.60 1.49
C VAL A 37 -4.38 -2.86 0.24
N SER A 38 -4.77 -1.80 -0.46
CA SER A 38 -5.45 -1.93 -1.74
C SER A 38 -5.05 -0.83 -2.70
N VAL A 39 -4.82 -1.18 -3.97
CA VAL A 39 -4.68 -0.18 -5.04
C VAL A 39 -6.07 0.30 -5.45
N THR A 40 -6.35 1.58 -5.23
CA THR A 40 -7.66 2.21 -5.49
C THR A 40 -7.68 3.06 -6.74
N GLY A 41 -6.51 3.34 -7.32
CA GLY A 41 -6.41 4.06 -8.58
C GLY A 41 -5.04 3.85 -9.22
N SER A 42 -4.98 3.91 -10.55
CA SER A 42 -3.71 3.91 -11.26
C SER A 42 -3.79 4.66 -12.58
N THR A 43 -2.65 5.21 -12.98
CA THR A 43 -2.42 5.85 -14.28
C THR A 43 -1.11 5.28 -14.87
N PRO A 44 -0.73 5.63 -16.11
CA PRO A 44 0.55 5.18 -16.67
C PRO A 44 1.78 5.57 -15.83
N ILE A 45 1.70 6.67 -15.08
CA ILE A 45 2.81 7.21 -14.28
C ILE A 45 2.56 7.19 -12.77
N SER A 46 1.38 6.79 -12.30
CA SER A 46 1.07 6.82 -10.88
C SER A 46 0.21 5.66 -10.40
N VAL A 47 0.28 5.38 -9.10
CA VAL A 47 -0.60 4.43 -8.41
C VAL A 47 -1.03 5.02 -7.07
N THR A 48 -2.32 4.91 -6.76
CA THR A 48 -2.90 5.31 -5.48
C THR A 48 -3.14 4.06 -4.65
N VAL A 49 -2.53 4.03 -3.47
CA VAL A 49 -2.62 2.94 -2.52
C VAL A 49 -3.37 3.43 -1.28
N THR A 50 -4.43 2.72 -0.93
CA THR A 50 -5.22 2.97 0.27
C THR A 50 -4.88 1.92 1.33
N TYR A 51 -4.69 2.40 2.55
CA TYR A 51 -4.27 1.60 3.70
C TYR A 51 -5.33 1.64 4.79
N ARG A 52 -5.57 0.49 5.42
CA ARG A 52 -6.31 0.34 6.67
C ARG A 52 -5.46 -0.45 7.68
N TRP A 53 -5.85 -0.43 8.94
CA TRP A 53 -5.14 -1.16 9.99
C TRP A 53 -6.07 -1.47 11.16
N THR A 54 -5.67 -2.44 11.97
CA THR A 54 -6.38 -2.80 13.21
C THR A 54 -5.91 -1.90 14.34
N ASN A 55 -6.85 -1.28 15.06
CA ASN A 55 -6.62 -0.61 16.33
C ASN A 55 -6.68 -1.61 17.49
N PRO A 56 -6.22 -1.23 18.69
CA PRO A 56 -6.43 -2.05 19.89
C PRO A 56 -7.92 -2.35 20.11
N GLY A 57 -8.27 -3.63 20.15
CA GLY A 57 -9.66 -4.11 20.31
C GLY A 57 -10.36 -4.48 19.00
N ASP A 58 -9.78 -4.19 17.84
CA ASP A 58 -10.31 -4.66 16.57
C ASP A 58 -10.13 -6.18 16.41
N ALA A 59 -11.09 -6.83 15.75
CA ALA A 59 -10.87 -8.19 15.27
C ALA A 59 -9.81 -8.17 14.16
N ASN A 60 -8.98 -9.21 14.09
CA ASN A 60 -7.92 -9.32 13.07
C ASN A 60 -8.44 -9.25 11.62
N ALA A 61 -9.72 -9.58 11.40
CA ALA A 61 -10.37 -9.53 10.09
C ALA A 61 -11.21 -8.24 9.87
N PHE A 62 -11.36 -7.38 10.89
CA PHE A 62 -12.24 -6.22 10.85
C PHE A 62 -11.53 -4.94 11.35
N PRO A 63 -10.70 -4.32 10.50
CA PRO A 63 -9.97 -3.11 10.85
C PRO A 63 -10.90 -1.88 10.92
N THR A 64 -10.74 -1.06 11.96
CA THR A 64 -11.40 0.24 12.09
C THR A 64 -10.47 1.41 11.77
N GLY A 65 -9.15 1.20 11.71
CA GLY A 65 -8.17 2.20 11.33
C GLY A 65 -8.19 2.57 9.84
N GLY A 66 -7.87 3.82 9.54
CA GLY A 66 -7.95 4.39 8.19
C GLY A 66 -9.41 4.56 7.71
N PRO A 67 -9.66 4.67 6.38
CA PRO A 67 -8.67 4.60 5.30
C PRO A 67 -7.85 5.88 5.16
N VAL A 68 -6.54 5.72 4.93
CA VAL A 68 -5.67 6.80 4.43
C VAL A 68 -5.12 6.39 3.07
N SER A 69 -4.90 7.35 2.18
CA SER A 69 -4.42 7.07 0.82
C SER A 69 -3.15 7.85 0.51
N SER A 70 -2.21 7.16 -0.14
CA SER A 70 -1.01 7.76 -0.71
C SER A 70 -0.93 7.48 -2.20
N THR A 71 -0.59 8.51 -2.97
CA THR A 71 -0.33 8.42 -4.41
C THR A 71 1.17 8.41 -4.66
N TYR A 72 1.63 7.41 -5.40
CA TYR A 72 3.02 7.22 -5.80
C TYR A 72 3.15 7.59 -7.27
N VAL A 73 3.89 8.66 -7.57
CA VAL A 73 4.13 9.14 -8.93
C VAL A 73 5.55 8.78 -9.33
N GLY A 74 5.68 7.96 -10.37
CA GLY A 74 6.96 7.53 -10.92
C GLY A 74 7.52 8.60 -11.84
N LEU A 75 8.67 9.16 -11.48
CA LEU A 75 9.39 10.15 -12.27
C LEU A 75 10.86 9.74 -12.31
N TRP A 76 11.39 9.58 -13.52
CA TRP A 76 12.78 9.18 -13.76
C TRP A 76 13.10 7.81 -13.13
N ASP A 77 14.02 7.82 -12.15
CA ASP A 77 14.53 6.68 -11.40
C ASP A 77 13.94 6.56 -9.99
N SER A 78 12.90 7.33 -9.69
CA SER A 78 12.34 7.45 -8.34
C SER A 78 10.81 7.50 -8.34
N PHE A 79 10.23 7.30 -7.16
CA PHE A 79 8.84 7.58 -6.89
C PHE A 79 8.71 8.70 -5.88
N PHE A 80 7.80 9.64 -6.15
CA PHE A 80 7.38 10.66 -5.22
C PHE A 80 6.06 10.24 -4.59
N ARG A 81 5.99 10.31 -3.26
CA ARG A 81 4.77 9.99 -2.51
C ARG A 81 4.05 11.26 -2.11
N PHE A 82 2.75 11.28 -2.35
CA PHE A 82 1.83 12.31 -1.89
C PHE A 82 0.73 11.67 -1.04
N GLY A 83 0.20 12.41 -0.07
CA GLY A 83 -0.85 11.91 0.82
C GLY A 83 -0.31 11.28 2.10
N GLU A 84 -1.23 10.68 2.85
CA GLU A 84 -1.01 10.21 4.20
C GLU A 84 -0.62 8.74 4.23
N LEU A 85 0.16 8.39 5.24
CA LEU A 85 0.50 7.02 5.56
C LEU A 85 -0.14 6.60 6.87
N PRO A 86 -0.29 5.29 7.06
CA PRO A 86 -0.63 4.76 8.37
C PRO A 86 0.36 5.24 9.44
N PRO A 87 -0.08 5.34 10.71
CA PRO A 87 0.82 5.52 11.83
C PRO A 87 1.91 4.45 11.87
N ALA A 88 3.05 4.74 12.50
CA ALA A 88 4.18 3.81 12.52
C ALA A 88 3.85 2.43 13.16
N ASN A 89 2.93 2.44 14.13
CA ASN A 89 2.45 1.26 14.86
C ASN A 89 1.22 0.58 14.22
N ALA A 90 0.79 1.03 13.03
CA ALA A 90 -0.28 0.40 12.26
C ALA A 90 0.17 -0.90 11.57
#